data_AF-A0A838IP12-F1
#
_entry.id   AF-A0A838IP12-F1
#
_cell.length_a   1.000
_cell.length_b   1.000
_cell.length_c   1.000
_cell.angle_alpha   90.00
_cell.angle_beta   90.00
_cell.angle_gamma   90.00
#
_symmetry.space_group_name_H-M   'P 1'
#
loop_
_entity.id
_entity.type
_entity.pdbx_description
1 polymer ?
#
loop_
_entity_poly.entity_id
_entity_poly.type
_entity_poly.pdbx_seq_one_letter_code
_entity_poly.pdbx_strand_id
1 'polypeptide(L)'
;MSYGYQISLRIQERIVTSDEIRHKLELRDILAREQMVRLLVEALVDVGFARADQNTLVRDDGQGLLSSVDLATLEVTTSTDHERVIDVEVSRSVRTENNNAAEAGRVLRAEVMADERLAANRDLIQRLEAGECARVEELNRVLERVYSKALKTRAAQLGDVVEMHEGTNADGQYELVIKIEL
;
A
#
# COMPACT_ATOMS: atom_id res chain seq x y z
N MET A 1 35.41 -27.41 -36.42
CA MET A 1 34.50 -26.72 -37.36
C MET A 1 33.35 -26.16 -36.54
N SER A 2 33.09 -24.84 -36.60
CA SER A 2 31.95 -24.25 -35.89
C SER A 2 30.72 -24.23 -36.80
N TYR A 3 29.56 -24.56 -36.23
CA TYR A 3 28.28 -24.48 -36.94
C TYR A 3 27.51 -23.27 -36.40
N GLY A 4 26.95 -22.47 -37.32
CA GLY A 4 26.07 -21.36 -36.97
C GLY A 4 24.63 -21.86 -36.90
N TYR A 5 23.98 -21.68 -35.76
CA TYR A 5 22.57 -22.01 -35.57
C TYR A 5 21.77 -20.72 -35.35
N GLN A 6 20.61 -20.63 -35.98
CA GLN A 6 19.61 -19.62 -35.66
C GLN A 6 18.55 -20.26 -34.79
N ILE A 7 18.31 -19.69 -33.61
CA ILE A 7 17.29 -20.14 -32.68
C ILE A 7 16.19 -19.10 -32.68
N SER A 8 14.97 -19.51 -33.02
CA SER A 8 13.76 -18.71 -32.90
C SER A 8 12.85 -19.34 -31.85
N LEU A 9 12.38 -18.52 -30.90
CA LEU A 9 11.55 -18.96 -29.79
C LEU A 9 10.33 -18.05 -29.70
N ARG A 10 9.14 -18.63 -29.64
CA ARG A 10 7.91 -17.92 -29.25
C ARG A 10 7.59 -18.27 -27.80
N ILE A 11 7.47 -17.26 -26.95
CA ILE A 11 7.20 -17.41 -25.52
C ILE A 11 5.82 -16.85 -25.26
N GLN A 12 4.92 -17.72 -24.79
CA GLN A 12 3.65 -17.31 -24.24
C GLN A 12 3.63 -17.70 -22.75
N GLU A 13 3.58 -16.70 -21.88
CA GLU A 13 3.64 -16.92 -20.43
C GLU A 13 2.78 -15.89 -19.69
N ARG A 14 2.29 -16.31 -18.52
CA ARG A 14 1.52 -15.45 -17.62
C ARG A 14 2.43 -15.06 -16.46
N ILE A 15 2.66 -13.78 -16.30
CA ILE A 15 3.43 -13.19 -15.20
C ILE A 15 2.44 -12.60 -14.20
N VAL A 16 2.50 -13.07 -12.96
CA VAL A 16 1.74 -12.52 -11.83
C VAL A 16 2.75 -11.90 -10.86
N THR A 17 2.55 -10.63 -10.56
CA THR A 17 3.40 -9.84 -9.65
C THR A 17 2.51 -9.14 -8.64
N SER A 18 2.94 -9.11 -7.39
CA SER A 18 2.24 -8.47 -6.28
C SER A 18 3.27 -7.70 -5.45
N ASP A 19 2.86 -6.55 -4.92
CA ASP A 19 3.67 -5.76 -3.99
C ASP A 19 2.78 -5.08 -2.97
N GLU A 20 3.38 -4.72 -1.84
CA GLU A 20 2.68 -4.12 -0.71
C GLU A 20 3.52 -3.06 0.01
N ILE A 21 2.87 -1.99 0.45
CA ILE A 21 3.43 -1.00 1.37
C ILE A 21 2.70 -1.13 2.70
N ARG A 22 3.47 -1.19 3.79
CA ARG A 22 2.95 -1.29 5.15
C ARG A 22 3.34 -0.08 5.97
N HIS A 23 2.35 0.50 6.67
CA HIS A 23 2.54 1.57 7.64
C HIS A 23 2.00 1.17 8.98
N LYS A 24 2.72 1.57 10.03
CA LYS A 24 2.24 1.39 11.39
C LYS A 24 1.58 2.68 11.87
N LEU A 25 0.32 2.58 12.29
CA LEU A 25 -0.38 3.66 12.98
C LEU A 25 0.00 3.63 14.45
N GLU A 26 0.44 4.78 14.95
CA GLU A 26 0.68 4.98 16.36
C GLU A 26 -0.51 5.73 16.94
N LEU A 27 -1.27 5.06 17.83
CA LEU A 27 -2.34 5.68 18.61
C LEU A 27 -1.80 6.10 19.98
N ARG A 28 -1.90 7.39 20.29
CA ARG A 28 -1.58 7.93 21.62
C ARG A 28 -2.61 7.49 22.66
N ASP A 29 -2.14 7.23 23.88
CA ASP A 29 -2.96 6.80 25.01
C ASP A 29 -3.70 7.97 25.69
N ILE A 30 -4.62 8.60 24.96
CA ILE A 30 -5.48 9.69 25.48
C ILE A 30 -6.68 9.13 26.25
N LEU A 31 -7.22 8.03 25.73
CA LEU A 31 -8.33 7.27 26.31
C LEU A 31 -7.92 5.79 26.43
N ALA A 32 -8.77 4.98 27.06
CA ALA A 32 -8.59 3.53 27.04
C ALA A 32 -8.48 3.00 25.60
N ARG A 33 -7.61 2.01 25.37
CA ARG A 33 -7.33 1.45 24.03
C ARG A 33 -8.59 1.13 23.23
N GLU A 34 -9.58 0.52 23.88
CA GLU A 34 -10.87 0.16 23.26
C GLU A 34 -11.67 1.37 22.78
N GLN A 35 -11.57 2.52 23.46
CA GLN A 35 -12.20 3.77 23.04
C GLN A 35 -11.42 4.37 21.86
N MET A 36 -10.09 4.38 21.92
CA MET A 36 -9.26 4.87 20.81
C MET A 36 -9.48 4.06 19.53
N VAL A 37 -9.52 2.73 19.61
CA VAL A 37 -9.78 1.85 18.46
C VAL A 37 -11.18 2.07 17.91
N ARG A 38 -12.21 2.27 18.76
CA ARG A 38 -13.55 2.61 18.30
C ARG A 38 -13.59 3.91 17.51
N LEU A 39 -12.94 4.96 18.03
CA LEU A 39 -12.83 6.24 17.32
C LEU A 39 -12.08 6.11 15.98
N LEU A 40 -11.04 5.28 15.93
CA LEU A 40 -10.31 4.99 14.71
C LEU A 40 -11.21 4.30 13.67
N VAL A 41 -11.97 3.28 14.08
CA VAL A 41 -12.92 2.61 13.19
C VAL A 41 -13.94 3.60 12.63
N GLU A 42 -14.54 4.43 13.47
CA GLU A 42 -15.50 5.45 12.99
C GLU A 42 -14.87 6.37 11.95
N ALA A 43 -13.65 6.86 12.22
CA ALA A 43 -12.97 7.77 11.32
C ALA A 43 -12.55 7.09 10.01
N LEU A 44 -12.17 5.82 10.03
CA LEU A 44 -11.85 5.03 8.84
C LEU A 44 -13.09 4.74 7.99
N VAL A 45 -14.22 4.39 8.63
CA VAL A 45 -15.49 4.17 7.93
C VAL A 45 -15.97 5.45 7.23
N ASP A 46 -15.79 6.60 7.88
CA ASP A 46 -16.13 7.90 7.29
C ASP A 46 -15.33 8.23 6.01
N VAL A 47 -14.11 7.69 5.86
CA VAL A 47 -13.27 7.85 4.65
C VAL A 47 -13.38 6.67 3.68
N GLY A 48 -14.43 5.84 3.85
CA GLY A 48 -14.81 4.81 2.89
C GLY A 48 -14.26 3.41 3.15
N PHE A 49 -13.62 3.16 4.30
CA PHE A 49 -13.26 1.79 4.66
C PHE A 49 -14.50 0.99 5.08
N ALA A 50 -14.61 -0.22 4.57
CA ALA A 50 -15.63 -1.18 4.97
C ALA A 50 -15.05 -2.23 5.92
N ARG A 51 -15.86 -2.74 6.83
CA ARG A 51 -15.46 -3.87 7.68
C ARG A 51 -15.44 -5.16 6.84
N ALA A 52 -14.28 -5.77 6.70
CA ALA A 52 -14.16 -7.12 6.17
C ALA A 52 -14.42 -8.15 7.28
N ASP A 53 -13.87 -7.92 8.47
CA ASP A 53 -14.06 -8.76 9.65
C ASP A 53 -14.10 -7.93 10.95
N GLN A 54 -13.97 -8.59 12.12
CA GLN A 54 -13.99 -7.91 13.42
C GLN A 54 -12.79 -6.98 13.64
N ASN A 55 -11.64 -7.33 13.08
CA ASN A 55 -10.34 -6.75 13.35
C ASN A 55 -9.70 -6.10 12.10
N THR A 56 -10.31 -6.21 10.92
CA THR A 56 -9.77 -5.73 9.66
C THR A 56 -10.80 -4.91 8.90
N LEU A 57 -10.37 -3.73 8.49
CA LEU A 57 -11.08 -2.87 7.55
C LEU A 57 -10.40 -2.90 6.20
N VAL A 58 -11.16 -2.80 5.12
CA VAL A 58 -10.66 -2.78 3.75
C VAL A 58 -11.30 -1.66 2.94
N ARG A 59 -10.53 -1.09 2.02
CA ARG A 59 -10.98 -0.11 1.04
C ARG A 59 -10.34 -0.43 -0.29
N ASP A 60 -11.15 -0.49 -1.34
CA ASP A 60 -10.68 -0.55 -2.71
C ASP A 60 -10.67 0.87 -3.28
N ASP A 61 -9.50 1.34 -3.68
CA ASP A 61 -9.32 2.69 -4.22
C ASP A 61 -9.69 2.76 -5.73
N GLY A 62 -10.23 1.68 -6.31
CA GLY A 62 -10.75 1.59 -7.67
C GLY A 62 -9.68 1.50 -8.76
N GLN A 63 -8.40 1.60 -8.39
CA GLN A 63 -7.24 1.49 -9.29
C GLN A 63 -6.52 0.13 -9.19
N GLY A 64 -7.18 -0.89 -8.61
CA GLY A 64 -6.54 -2.17 -8.29
C GLY A 64 -5.58 -2.08 -7.10
N LEU A 65 -5.81 -1.09 -6.23
CA LEU A 65 -5.15 -0.91 -4.95
C LEU A 65 -6.12 -1.29 -3.85
N LEU A 66 -5.72 -2.25 -3.03
CA LEU A 66 -6.48 -2.68 -1.87
C LEU A 66 -5.77 -2.19 -0.61
N SER A 67 -6.40 -1.25 0.07
CA SER A 67 -5.94 -0.75 1.37
C SER A 67 -6.64 -1.53 2.48
N SER A 68 -5.88 -2.10 3.41
CA SER A 68 -6.39 -2.83 4.56
C SER A 68 -5.81 -2.29 5.86
N VAL A 69 -6.58 -2.31 6.95
CA VAL A 69 -6.15 -1.86 8.28
C VAL A 69 -6.45 -2.95 9.29
N ASP A 70 -5.41 -3.46 9.96
CA ASP A 70 -5.53 -4.36 11.11
C ASP A 70 -5.62 -3.55 12.40
N LEU A 71 -6.74 -3.67 13.13
CA LEU A 71 -7.04 -2.94 14.36
C LEU A 71 -6.30 -3.48 15.59
N ALA A 72 -5.81 -4.71 15.56
CA ALA A 72 -5.05 -5.30 16.65
C ALA A 72 -3.60 -4.82 16.61
N THR A 73 -2.98 -4.87 15.42
CA THR A 73 -1.59 -4.47 15.19
C THR A 73 -1.44 -2.99 14.88
N LEU A 74 -2.53 -2.34 14.46
CA LEU A 74 -2.56 -0.97 13.94
C LEU A 74 -1.71 -0.82 12.67
N GLU A 75 -1.66 -1.86 11.83
CA GLU A 75 -0.93 -1.85 10.56
C GLU A 75 -1.88 -1.56 9.40
N VAL A 76 -1.52 -0.58 8.56
CA VAL A 76 -2.16 -0.31 7.28
C VAL A 76 -1.33 -0.95 6.19
N THR A 77 -1.92 -1.86 5.42
CA THR A 77 -1.29 -2.49 4.26
C THR A 77 -2.01 -2.05 3.00
N THR A 78 -1.28 -1.44 2.07
CA THR A 78 -1.77 -1.17 0.71
C THR A 78 -1.12 -2.19 -0.22
N SER A 79 -1.92 -3.01 -0.88
CA SER A 79 -1.44 -4.01 -1.84
C SER A 79 -1.96 -3.74 -3.24
N THR A 80 -1.20 -4.19 -4.24
CA THR A 80 -1.66 -4.23 -5.63
C THR A 80 -1.20 -5.50 -6.31
N ASP A 81 -2.09 -6.10 -7.08
CA ASP A 81 -1.83 -7.28 -7.88
C ASP A 81 -1.86 -6.91 -9.37
N HIS A 82 -0.83 -7.34 -10.09
CA HIS A 82 -0.76 -7.15 -11.53
C HIS A 82 -0.54 -8.49 -12.24
N GLU A 83 -1.42 -8.78 -13.19
CA GLU A 83 -1.31 -9.92 -14.08
C GLU A 83 -1.04 -9.45 -15.51
N ARG A 84 0.03 -9.97 -16.12
CA ARG A 84 0.39 -9.68 -17.52
C ARG A 84 0.60 -10.98 -18.28
N VAL A 85 -0.12 -11.13 -19.38
CA VAL A 85 0.14 -12.20 -20.36
C VAL A 85 1.10 -11.64 -21.41
N ILE A 86 2.22 -12.32 -21.60
CA ILE A 86 3.21 -11.99 -22.61
C ILE A 86 3.15 -13.03 -23.75
N ASP A 87 3.19 -12.55 -24.99
CA ASP A 87 3.35 -13.36 -26.20
C ASP A 87 4.42 -12.68 -27.06
N VAL A 88 5.67 -13.19 -26.97
CA VAL A 88 6.85 -12.57 -27.59
C VAL A 88 7.57 -13.59 -28.45
N GLU A 89 7.92 -13.20 -29.67
CA GLU A 89 8.78 -13.97 -30.56
C GLU A 89 10.19 -13.36 -30.55
N VAL A 90 11.19 -14.16 -30.17
CA VAL A 90 12.59 -13.73 -30.06
C VAL A 90 13.48 -14.68 -30.82
N SER A 91 14.39 -14.14 -31.64
CA SER A 91 15.38 -14.92 -32.38
C SER A 91 16.80 -14.50 -32.04
N ARG A 92 17.69 -15.47 -31.77
CA ARG A 92 19.11 -15.24 -31.52
C ARG A 92 19.96 -16.19 -32.38
N SER A 93 20.93 -15.62 -33.08
CA SER A 93 21.94 -16.40 -33.80
C SER A 93 23.08 -16.76 -32.85
N VAL A 94 23.39 -18.05 -32.75
CA VAL A 94 24.45 -18.58 -31.87
C VAL A 94 25.43 -19.41 -32.68
N ARG A 95 26.72 -19.11 -32.52
CA ARG A 95 27.80 -19.94 -33.06
C ARG A 95 28.33 -20.80 -31.92
N THR A 96 28.23 -22.12 -32.07
CA THR A 96 28.71 -23.06 -31.04
C THR A 96 29.48 -24.20 -31.70
N GLU A 97 30.50 -24.69 -31.01
CA GLU A 97 31.32 -25.81 -31.45
C GLU A 97 30.68 -27.18 -31.12
N ASN A 98 29.73 -27.20 -30.17
CA ASN A 98 28.92 -28.37 -29.81
C ASN A 98 27.42 -28.07 -29.88
N ASN A 99 26.59 -29.11 -29.97
CA ASN A 99 25.12 -29.10 -30.19
C ASN A 99 24.28 -28.45 -29.05
N ASN A 100 24.77 -27.38 -28.43
CA ASN A 100 24.16 -26.67 -27.29
C ASN A 100 23.06 -25.67 -27.68
N ALA A 101 22.44 -25.82 -28.86
CA ALA A 101 21.36 -24.93 -29.31
C ALA A 101 20.16 -24.93 -28.34
N ALA A 102 19.90 -26.07 -27.67
CA ALA A 102 18.87 -26.16 -26.64
C ALA A 102 19.18 -25.31 -25.40
N GLU A 103 20.45 -25.29 -24.96
CA GLU A 103 20.88 -24.49 -23.81
C GLU A 103 20.84 -22.99 -24.14
N ALA A 104 21.28 -22.61 -25.34
CA ALA A 104 21.15 -21.24 -25.82
C ALA A 104 19.68 -20.77 -25.92
N GLY A 105 18.75 -21.65 -26.30
CA GLY A 105 17.31 -21.36 -26.27
C GLY A 105 16.75 -21.21 -24.86
N ARG A 106 17.23 -22.01 -23.89
CA ARG A 106 16.86 -21.89 -22.47
C ARG A 106 17.36 -20.58 -21.86
N VAL A 107 18.62 -20.23 -22.11
CA VAL A 107 19.21 -18.96 -21.66
C VAL A 107 18.45 -17.77 -22.26
N LEU A 108 18.19 -17.80 -23.57
CA LEU A 108 17.40 -16.74 -24.24
C LEU A 108 16.00 -16.60 -23.64
N ARG A 109 15.31 -17.72 -23.38
CA ARG A 109 14.00 -17.68 -22.69
C ARG A 109 14.13 -17.05 -21.30
N ALA A 110 15.13 -17.45 -20.53
CA ALA A 110 15.35 -16.96 -19.18
C ALA A 110 15.67 -15.45 -19.15
N GLU A 111 16.49 -14.97 -20.08
CA GLU A 111 16.79 -13.54 -20.26
C GLU A 111 15.51 -12.73 -20.55
N VAL A 112 14.73 -13.16 -21.55
CA VAL A 112 13.48 -12.48 -21.93
C VAL A 112 12.46 -12.49 -20.77
N MET A 113 12.34 -13.61 -20.05
CA MET A 113 11.44 -13.68 -18.89
C MET A 113 11.92 -12.82 -17.72
N ALA A 114 13.24 -12.72 -17.50
CA ALA A 114 13.80 -11.87 -16.46
C ALA A 114 13.50 -10.40 -16.76
N ASP A 115 13.70 -9.96 -17.99
CA ASP A 115 13.44 -8.57 -18.40
C ASP A 115 11.94 -8.22 -18.29
N GLU A 116 11.05 -9.09 -18.76
CA GLU A 116 9.60 -8.87 -18.65
C GLU A 116 9.13 -8.84 -17.18
N ARG A 117 9.68 -9.70 -16.32
CA ARG A 117 9.39 -9.67 -14.87
C ARG A 117 9.92 -8.41 -14.20
N LEU A 118 11.12 -7.96 -14.57
CA LEU A 118 11.70 -6.71 -14.04
C LEU A 118 10.88 -5.49 -14.47
N ALA A 119 10.42 -5.46 -15.73
CA ALA A 119 9.54 -4.40 -16.22
C ALA A 119 8.19 -4.40 -15.47
N ALA A 120 7.55 -5.56 -15.33
CA ALA A 120 6.29 -5.70 -14.59
C ALA A 120 6.43 -5.24 -13.12
N ASN A 121 7.52 -5.62 -12.44
CA ASN A 121 7.79 -5.17 -11.08
C ASN A 121 7.99 -3.66 -10.99
N ARG A 122 8.72 -3.04 -11.94
CA ARG A 122 8.92 -1.58 -11.94
C ARG A 122 7.61 -0.83 -12.12
N ASP A 123 6.77 -1.26 -13.06
CA ASP A 123 5.46 -0.65 -13.29
C ASP A 123 4.57 -0.75 -12.05
N LEU A 124 4.64 -1.88 -11.35
CA LEU A 124 3.89 -2.13 -10.13
C LEU A 124 4.37 -1.24 -8.98
N ILE A 125 5.68 -1.19 -8.73
CA ILE A 125 6.28 -0.29 -7.72
C ILE A 125 5.89 1.17 -8.02
N GLN A 126 5.98 1.61 -9.28
CA GLN A 126 5.59 2.97 -9.65
C GLN A 126 4.12 3.27 -9.36
N ARG A 127 3.21 2.31 -9.59
CA ARG A 127 1.78 2.48 -9.25
C ARG A 127 1.56 2.52 -7.75
N LEU A 128 2.28 1.69 -7.01
CA LEU A 128 2.18 1.66 -5.56
C LEU A 128 2.75 2.96 -4.97
N GLU A 129 3.88 3.47 -5.45
CA GLU A 129 4.42 4.76 -5.02
C GLU A 129 3.57 5.96 -5.50
N ALA A 130 2.92 5.85 -6.66
CA ALA A 130 2.02 6.87 -7.20
C ALA A 130 0.74 6.96 -6.35
N GLY A 131 0.76 7.87 -5.39
CA GLY A 131 -0.35 8.11 -4.46
C GLY A 131 -0.01 7.80 -3.01
N GLU A 132 1.21 7.33 -2.74
CA GLU A 132 1.67 7.02 -1.38
C GLU A 132 1.61 8.23 -0.46
N CYS A 133 2.13 9.38 -0.92
CA CYS A 133 2.07 10.63 -0.18
C CYS A 133 0.61 11.02 0.16
N ALA A 134 -0.30 10.89 -0.80
CA ALA A 134 -1.70 11.23 -0.60
C ALA A 134 -2.39 10.29 0.41
N ARG A 135 -2.07 8.99 0.39
CA ARG A 135 -2.58 8.01 1.37
C ARG A 135 -2.05 8.30 2.77
N VAL A 136 -0.76 8.62 2.90
CA VAL A 136 -0.18 9.01 4.20
C VAL A 136 -0.82 10.29 4.73
N GLU A 137 -1.02 11.30 3.89
CA GLU A 137 -1.73 12.54 4.27
C GLU A 137 -3.17 12.26 4.71
N GLU A 138 -3.88 11.40 4.00
CA GLU A 138 -5.24 10.99 4.36
C GLU A 138 -5.28 10.27 5.72
N LEU A 139 -4.39 9.30 5.94
CA LEU A 139 -4.26 8.60 7.23
C LEU A 139 -3.94 9.56 8.38
N ASN A 140 -3.08 10.56 8.14
CA ASN A 140 -2.79 11.58 9.13
C ASN A 140 -4.04 12.41 9.49
N ARG A 141 -4.85 12.81 8.50
CA ARG A 141 -6.13 13.50 8.76
C ARG A 141 -7.13 12.64 9.53
N VAL A 142 -7.16 11.34 9.25
CA VAL A 142 -7.96 10.38 10.04
C VAL A 142 -7.50 10.37 11.49
N LEU A 143 -6.19 10.27 11.74
CA LEU A 143 -5.62 10.30 13.09
C LEU A 143 -5.89 11.61 13.82
N GLU A 144 -5.76 12.77 13.16
CA GLU A 144 -6.11 14.08 13.73
C GLU A 144 -7.56 14.13 14.22
N ARG A 145 -8.48 13.59 13.42
CA ARG A 145 -9.91 13.52 13.80
C ARG A 145 -10.14 12.60 14.99
N VAL A 146 -9.44 11.47 15.06
CA VAL A 146 -9.47 10.54 16.20
C VAL A 146 -8.97 11.25 17.46
N TYR A 147 -7.83 11.94 17.37
CA TYR A 147 -7.24 12.66 18.50
C TYR A 147 -8.11 13.82 18.97
N SER A 148 -8.69 14.58 18.06
CA SER A 148 -9.65 15.64 18.40
C SER A 148 -10.83 15.09 19.20
N LYS A 149 -11.48 14.03 18.71
CA LYS A 149 -12.58 13.37 19.42
C LYS A 149 -12.14 12.81 20.78
N ALA A 150 -10.95 12.21 20.83
CA ALA A 150 -10.42 11.62 22.07
C ALA A 150 -10.15 12.69 23.14
N LEU A 151 -9.55 13.82 22.76
CA LEU A 151 -9.29 14.96 23.64
C LEU A 151 -10.60 15.57 24.15
N LYS A 152 -11.59 15.78 23.27
CA LYS A 152 -12.93 16.28 23.65
C LYS A 152 -13.60 15.35 24.67
N THR A 153 -13.55 14.04 24.43
CA THR A 153 -14.09 13.04 25.36
C THR A 153 -13.34 13.03 26.69
N ARG A 154 -12.01 13.11 26.66
CA ARG A 154 -11.19 13.13 27.88
C ARG A 154 -11.45 14.39 28.70
N ALA A 155 -11.60 15.55 28.06
CA ALA A 155 -11.93 16.80 28.73
C ALA A 155 -13.28 16.73 29.45
N ALA A 156 -14.31 16.19 28.78
CA ALA A 156 -15.63 15.98 29.38
C ALA A 156 -15.63 14.98 30.55
N GLN A 157 -14.67 14.04 30.61
CA GLN A 157 -14.48 13.15 31.76
C GLN A 157 -13.81 13.86 32.95
N LEU A 158 -13.10 14.97 32.72
CA LEU A 158 -12.35 15.68 33.76
C LEU A 158 -13.19 16.78 34.43
N GLY A 159 -14.14 17.40 33.73
CA GLY A 159 -14.99 18.46 34.27
C GLY A 159 -15.88 19.09 33.20
N ASP A 160 -16.46 20.24 33.52
CA ASP A 160 -17.33 20.98 32.59
C ASP A 160 -16.49 21.77 31.59
N VAL A 161 -16.75 21.55 30.29
CA VAL A 161 -16.04 22.24 29.21
C VAL A 161 -16.60 23.66 29.04
N VAL A 162 -15.82 24.67 29.42
CA VAL A 162 -16.22 26.08 29.40
C VAL A 162 -15.97 26.73 28.05
N GLU A 163 -14.86 26.37 27.40
CA GLU A 163 -14.48 26.95 26.12
C GLU A 163 -13.70 25.93 25.28
N MET A 164 -13.94 25.92 23.97
CA MET A 164 -13.24 25.07 23.02
C MET A 164 -12.86 25.90 21.79
N HIS A 165 -11.57 25.94 21.47
CA HIS A 165 -11.04 26.57 20.27
C HIS A 165 -10.36 25.51 19.39
N GLU A 166 -10.79 25.43 18.14
CA GLU A 166 -10.25 24.52 17.13
C GLU A 166 -9.76 25.35 15.96
N GLY A 167 -8.49 25.17 15.58
CA GLY A 167 -7.86 25.98 14.56
C GLY A 167 -6.57 25.37 14.03
N THR A 168 -5.89 26.15 13.21
CA THR A 168 -4.58 25.83 12.66
C THR A 168 -3.62 26.90 13.13
N ASN A 169 -2.50 26.49 13.73
CA ASN A 169 -1.52 27.44 14.23
C ASN A 169 -0.74 28.10 13.07
N ALA A 170 0.15 29.03 13.40
CA ALA A 170 0.97 29.76 12.42
C ALA A 170 1.86 28.85 11.54
N ASP A 171 2.16 27.64 12.02
CA ASP A 171 2.99 26.65 11.33
C ASP A 171 2.16 25.66 10.48
N GLY A 172 0.84 25.84 10.39
CA GLY A 172 -0.03 24.97 9.61
C GLY A 172 -0.45 23.68 10.33
N GLN A 173 -0.17 23.55 11.63
CA GLN A 173 -0.50 22.36 12.43
C GLN A 173 -1.86 22.51 13.10
N TYR A 174 -2.57 21.39 13.24
CA TYR A 174 -3.85 21.33 13.96
C TYR A 174 -3.67 21.67 15.45
N GLU A 175 -4.46 22.62 15.95
CA GLU A 175 -4.47 23.05 17.34
C GLU A 175 -5.89 22.95 17.93
N LEU A 176 -5.99 22.31 19.10
CA LEU A 176 -7.21 22.18 19.86
C LEU A 176 -6.95 22.61 21.31
N VAL A 177 -7.58 23.72 21.72
CA VAL A 177 -7.51 24.26 23.08
C VAL A 177 -8.86 24.03 23.75
N ILE A 178 -8.85 23.32 24.88
CA ILE A 178 -10.05 23.07 25.68
C ILE A 178 -9.83 23.62 27.09
N LYS A 179 -10.69 24.55 27.53
CA LYS A 179 -10.72 25.03 28.91
C LYS A 179 -11.78 24.26 29.69
N ILE A 180 -11.37 23.74 30.85
CA ILE A 180 -12.18 22.91 31.72
C ILE A 180 -12.27 23.61 33.08
N GLU A 181 -13.47 23.68 33.63
CA GLU A 181 -13.71 24.10 35.01
C GLU A 181 -13.98 22.84 35.85
N LEU A 182 -13.33 22.77 37.01
CA LEU A 182 -13.32 21.61 37.92
C LEU A 182 -14.23 21.85 39.11
#